data_AF-K9SME5-F1
#
_entry.id   AF-K9SME5-F1
#
_cell.length_a   1.000
_cell.length_b   1.000
_cell.length_c   1.000
_cell.angle_alpha   90.00
_cell.angle_beta   90.00
_cell.angle_gamma   90.00
#
_symmetry.space_group_name_H-M   'P 1'
#
loop_
_entity.id
_entity.type
_entity.pdbx_description
1 polymer ?
#
loop_
_entity_poly.entity_id
_entity_poly.type
_entity_poly.pdbx_seq_one_letter_code
_entity_poly.pdbx_strand_id
1 'polypeptide(L)'
;MIEFRFDIKSTTQAAAMFLKLNGQDRPMKYLGLVKLLYMADREALRRMDQPITGDKYCSMDFGPVLSEVYDLIKGNRLVPEEDRAFWAEHISDRQDHEITLLKDPGNSDLCDEFENIISEVYSKYGNMDRFDLADLTHWFPEWQYPNGSSIPIPAEKILEALGKDAQEIAEIESEVAAERYLDQILNV
;
A
#
# COMPACT_ATOMS: atom_id res chain seq x y z
N MET A 1 -14.60 13.24 -0.94
CA MET A 1 -14.01 11.91 -0.73
C MET A 1 -12.52 12.09 -0.81
N ILE A 2 -11.81 11.67 0.23
CA ILE A 2 -10.36 11.74 0.32
C ILE A 2 -9.80 10.80 -0.75
N GLU A 3 -9.04 11.38 -1.66
CA GLU A 3 -8.37 10.68 -2.74
C GLU A 3 -6.91 11.08 -2.66
N PHE A 4 -6.07 10.19 -2.14
CA PHE A 4 -4.62 10.37 -2.21
C PHE A 4 -4.14 10.15 -3.64
N ARG A 5 -2.99 10.74 -3.98
CA ARG A 5 -2.31 10.50 -5.25
C ARG A 5 -1.49 9.23 -5.12
N PHE A 6 -1.70 8.27 -6.03
CA PHE A 6 -0.84 7.10 -6.11
C PHE A 6 0.59 7.51 -6.46
N ASP A 7 1.54 7.11 -5.62
CA ASP A 7 2.98 7.33 -5.82
C ASP A 7 3.67 6.00 -6.11
N ILE A 8 3.95 5.76 -7.40
CA ILE A 8 4.62 4.54 -7.83
C ILE A 8 6.03 4.39 -7.25
N LYS A 9 6.75 5.48 -7.00
CA LYS A 9 8.12 5.43 -6.51
C LYS A 9 8.15 5.03 -5.05
N SER A 10 7.41 5.74 -4.19
CA SER A 10 7.29 5.40 -2.76
C SER A 10 6.73 3.99 -2.59
N THR A 11 5.74 3.62 -3.40
CA THR A 11 5.18 2.25 -3.41
C THR A 11 6.22 1.19 -3.75
N THR A 12 6.99 1.39 -4.82
CA THR A 12 8.03 0.44 -5.26
C THR A 12 9.19 0.37 -4.26
N GLN A 13 9.57 1.50 -3.66
CA GLN A 13 10.61 1.56 -2.63
C GLN A 13 10.17 0.87 -1.34
N ALA A 14 8.92 1.06 -0.91
CA ALA A 14 8.35 0.37 0.25
C ALA A 14 8.29 -1.15 0.03
N ALA A 15 7.82 -1.57 -1.15
CA ALA A 15 7.81 -2.97 -1.54
C ALA A 15 9.21 -3.58 -1.57
N ALA A 16 10.18 -2.87 -2.15
CA ALA A 16 11.58 -3.29 -2.17
C ALA A 16 12.18 -3.39 -0.77
N MET A 17 11.85 -2.47 0.14
CA MET A 17 12.30 -2.52 1.53
C MET A 17 11.77 -3.77 2.25
N PHE A 18 10.49 -4.13 2.09
CA PHE A 18 9.95 -5.38 2.61
C PHE A 18 10.65 -6.63 2.03
N LEU A 19 10.92 -6.63 0.72
CA LEU A 19 11.64 -7.73 0.06
C LEU A 19 13.08 -7.85 0.58
N LYS A 20 13.79 -6.73 0.79
CA LYS A 20 15.14 -6.71 1.40
C LYS A 20 15.12 -7.27 2.82
N LEU A 21 14.13 -6.87 3.63
CA LEU A 21 13.97 -7.34 5.01
C LEU A 21 13.62 -8.84 5.09
N ASN A 22 12.93 -9.39 4.08
CA ASN A 22 12.69 -10.84 3.91
C ASN A 22 13.93 -11.66 3.56
N GLY A 23 14.98 -10.97 3.10
CA GLY A 23 16.21 -11.55 2.58
C GLY A 23 16.35 -11.21 1.11
N GLN A 24 17.45 -10.55 0.75
CA GLN A 24 17.68 -9.93 -0.56
C GLN A 24 17.46 -10.87 -1.76
N ASP A 25 17.78 -12.16 -1.63
CA ASP A 25 17.61 -13.17 -2.68
C ASP A 25 16.48 -14.18 -2.38
N ARG A 26 15.60 -13.85 -1.42
CA ARG A 26 14.53 -14.73 -0.98
C ARG A 26 13.18 -14.30 -1.59
N PRO A 27 12.51 -15.17 -2.35
CA PRO A 27 11.16 -14.87 -2.81
C PRO A 27 10.20 -14.66 -1.63
N MET A 28 9.26 -13.74 -1.81
CA MET A 28 8.14 -13.53 -0.90
C MET A 28 6.85 -13.91 -1.62
N LYS A 29 5.93 -14.58 -0.92
CA LYS A 29 4.59 -14.79 -1.45
C LYS A 29 3.89 -13.44 -1.59
N TYR A 30 3.40 -13.10 -2.79
CA TYR A 30 2.87 -11.76 -3.09
C TYR A 30 1.70 -11.35 -2.17
N LEU A 31 0.90 -12.32 -1.72
CA LEU A 31 -0.17 -12.06 -0.75
C LEU A 31 0.39 -11.46 0.55
N GLY A 32 1.53 -11.95 1.04
CA GLY A 32 2.20 -11.39 2.21
C GLY A 32 2.63 -9.95 1.96
N LEU A 33 3.25 -9.65 0.82
CA LEU A 33 3.65 -8.28 0.48
C LEU A 33 2.45 -7.32 0.46
N VAL A 34 1.35 -7.69 -0.20
CA VAL A 34 0.13 -6.87 -0.27
C VAL A 34 -0.40 -6.56 1.13
N LYS A 35 -0.33 -7.53 2.05
CA LYS A 35 -0.76 -7.34 3.44
C LYS A 35 0.15 -6.41 4.21
N LEU A 36 1.46 -6.57 4.06
CA LEU A 36 2.45 -5.72 4.71
C LEU A 36 2.35 -4.27 4.21
N LEU A 37 2.18 -4.05 2.90
CA LEU A 37 1.95 -2.73 2.34
C LEU A 37 0.64 -2.11 2.86
N TYR A 38 -0.44 -2.88 2.95
CA TYR A 38 -1.71 -2.34 3.47
C TYR A 38 -1.57 -1.93 4.93
N MET A 39 -0.91 -2.74 5.75
CA MET A 39 -0.63 -2.41 7.15
C MET A 39 0.28 -1.19 7.29
N ALA A 40 1.25 -1.03 6.39
CA ALA A 40 2.15 0.13 6.37
C ALA A 40 1.40 1.42 6.04
N ASP A 41 0.54 1.41 5.01
CA ASP A 41 -0.31 2.56 4.69
C ASP A 41 -1.28 2.89 5.82
N ARG A 42 -1.92 1.87 6.41
CA ARG A 42 -2.82 2.05 7.55
C ARG A 42 -2.10 2.67 8.75
N GLU A 43 -0.86 2.28 9.00
CA GLU A 43 -0.05 2.83 10.09
C GLU A 43 0.47 4.24 9.78
N ALA A 44 0.80 4.53 8.53
CA ALA A 44 1.16 5.86 8.05
C ALA A 44 -0.01 6.83 8.19
N LEU A 45 -1.21 6.45 7.75
CA LEU A 45 -2.45 7.21 7.98
C LEU A 45 -2.69 7.48 9.47
N ARG A 46 -2.38 6.52 10.35
CA ARG A 46 -2.55 6.69 11.79
C ARG A 46 -1.60 7.73 12.39
N ARG A 47 -0.35 7.80 11.89
CA ARG A 47 0.73 8.63 12.48
C ARG A 47 0.88 9.98 11.81
N MET A 48 0.61 10.04 10.53
CA MET A 48 0.99 11.15 9.65
C MET A 48 -0.19 11.68 8.84
N ASP A 49 -1.38 11.07 8.95
CA ASP A 49 -2.57 11.42 8.16
C ASP A 49 -2.37 11.31 6.64
N GLN A 50 -1.27 10.70 6.22
CA GLN A 50 -0.84 10.48 4.84
C GLN A 50 -0.37 9.02 4.67
N PRO A 51 -0.80 8.30 3.62
CA PRO A 51 -0.33 6.96 3.32
C PRO A 51 1.04 6.97 2.64
N ILE A 52 1.71 5.82 2.57
CA ILE A 52 2.98 5.67 1.85
C ILE A 52 2.73 5.55 0.34
N THR A 53 1.70 4.79 -0.05
CA THR A 53 1.46 4.49 -1.48
C THR A 53 0.49 5.46 -2.15
N GLY A 54 -0.47 6.00 -1.40
CA GLY A 54 -1.59 6.76 -1.96
C GLY A 54 -2.52 5.95 -2.87
N ASP A 55 -2.44 4.61 -2.82
CA ASP A 55 -3.27 3.69 -3.60
C ASP A 55 -4.73 3.72 -3.11
N LYS A 56 -5.63 3.23 -3.96
CA LYS A 56 -7.02 2.93 -3.61
C LYS A 56 -7.10 1.62 -2.85
N TYR A 57 -7.98 1.57 -1.86
CA TYR A 57 -8.17 0.38 -1.04
C TYR A 57 -9.44 -0.36 -1.44
N CYS A 58 -9.40 -1.70 -1.39
CA CYS A 58 -10.61 -2.50 -1.50
C CYS A 58 -10.57 -3.75 -0.62
N SER A 59 -11.75 -4.20 -0.19
CA SER A 59 -11.94 -5.48 0.47
C SER A 59 -12.00 -6.59 -0.57
N MET A 60 -11.14 -7.60 -0.40
CA MET A 60 -11.18 -8.87 -1.14
C MET A 60 -11.35 -10.05 -0.17
N ASP A 61 -11.56 -11.26 -0.72
CA ASP A 61 -11.81 -12.46 0.09
C ASP A 61 -10.67 -12.77 1.08
N PHE A 62 -9.42 -12.49 0.70
CA PHE A 62 -8.26 -12.64 1.59
C PHE A 62 -7.92 -11.36 2.36
N GLY A 63 -8.89 -10.47 2.57
CA GLY A 63 -8.75 -9.22 3.35
C GLY A 63 -8.58 -7.99 2.48
N PRO A 64 -8.32 -6.81 3.08
CA PRO A 64 -8.14 -5.58 2.34
C PRO A 64 -6.83 -5.59 1.54
N VAL A 65 -6.84 -4.93 0.39
CA VAL A 65 -5.69 -4.81 -0.52
C VAL A 65 -5.58 -3.39 -1.03
N LEU A 66 -4.37 -3.02 -1.47
CA LEU A 66 -4.16 -1.85 -2.32
C LEU A 66 -4.36 -2.27 -3.78
N SER A 67 -5.20 -1.52 -4.50
CA SER A 67 -5.76 -1.93 -5.79
C SER A 67 -4.73 -1.88 -6.91
N GLU A 68 -4.03 -0.76 -7.07
CA GLU A 68 -3.03 -0.57 -8.11
C GLU A 68 -1.83 -1.51 -7.88
N VAL A 69 -1.38 -1.70 -6.63
CA VAL A 69 -0.34 -2.70 -6.28
C VAL A 69 -0.79 -4.11 -6.66
N TYR A 70 -2.03 -4.48 -6.36
CA TYR A 70 -2.54 -5.79 -6.74
C TYR A 70 -2.55 -5.97 -8.26
N ASP A 71 -2.98 -4.94 -9.00
CA ASP A 71 -2.99 -4.92 -10.45
C ASP A 71 -1.58 -4.97 -11.07
N LEU A 72 -0.60 -4.25 -10.51
CA LEU A 72 0.82 -4.33 -10.87
C LEU A 72 1.34 -5.76 -10.75
N ILE A 73 1.10 -6.42 -9.61
CA ILE A 73 1.53 -7.81 -9.36
C ILE A 73 0.83 -8.81 -10.31
N LYS A 74 -0.39 -8.51 -10.75
CA LYS A 74 -1.14 -9.34 -11.71
C LYS A 74 -0.76 -9.08 -13.17
N GLY A 75 0.06 -8.06 -13.44
CA GLY A 75 0.38 -7.64 -14.81
C GLY A 75 -0.84 -7.07 -15.53
N ASN A 76 -1.75 -6.42 -14.81
CA ASN A 76 -2.96 -5.82 -15.38
C ASN A 76 -2.60 -4.57 -16.20
N ARG A 77 -3.22 -4.44 -17.37
CA ARG A 77 -2.94 -3.34 -18.32
C ARG A 77 -3.66 -2.02 -17.98
N LEU A 78 -4.42 -1.99 -16.88
CA LEU A 78 -5.16 -0.80 -16.44
C LEU A 78 -4.25 0.26 -15.76
N VAL A 79 -3.18 -0.16 -15.09
CA VAL A 79 -2.17 0.74 -14.49
C VAL A 79 -1.42 1.50 -15.59
N PRO A 80 -1.05 2.78 -15.49
CA PRO A 80 -0.27 3.47 -16.52
C PRO A 80 1.01 2.70 -16.94
N GLU A 81 1.39 2.76 -18.23
CA GLU A 81 2.57 2.01 -18.74
C GLU A 81 3.87 2.44 -18.07
N GLU A 82 4.02 3.73 -17.76
CA GLU A 82 5.19 4.25 -17.05
C GLU A 82 5.32 3.67 -15.65
N ASP A 83 4.21 3.56 -14.92
CA ASP A 83 4.19 2.98 -13.57
C ASP A 83 4.49 1.48 -13.61
N ARG A 84 3.90 0.77 -14.59
CA ARG A 84 4.21 -0.65 -14.83
C ARG A 84 5.67 -0.87 -15.15
N ALA A 85 6.25 -0.05 -16.03
CA ALA A 85 7.64 -0.15 -16.42
C ALA A 85 8.57 0.10 -15.23
N PHE A 86 8.27 1.11 -14.41
CA PHE A 86 9.03 1.39 -13.19
C PHE A 86 8.96 0.22 -12.19
N TRP A 87 7.77 -0.28 -11.90
CA TRP A 87 7.60 -1.45 -11.03
C TRP A 87 8.38 -2.67 -11.55
N ALA A 88 8.23 -2.99 -12.83
CA ALA A 88 8.84 -4.17 -13.45
C ALA A 88 10.38 -4.07 -13.57
N GLU A 89 10.96 -2.87 -13.52
CA GLU A 89 12.42 -2.69 -13.42
C GLU A 89 12.95 -3.21 -12.07
N HIS A 90 12.14 -3.12 -11.01
CA HIS A 90 12.56 -3.35 -9.64
C HIS A 90 12.02 -4.65 -9.04
N ILE A 91 10.81 -5.07 -9.39
CA ILE A 91 10.11 -6.21 -8.78
C ILE A 91 9.72 -7.19 -9.88
N SER A 92 9.99 -8.48 -9.64
CA SER A 92 9.74 -9.52 -10.63
C SER A 92 8.25 -9.70 -10.93
N ASP A 93 7.97 -10.21 -12.13
CA ASP A 93 6.68 -10.84 -12.40
C ASP A 93 6.38 -11.94 -11.38
N ARG A 94 5.10 -12.15 -11.12
CA ARG A 94 4.63 -13.20 -10.22
C ARG A 94 4.84 -14.58 -10.84
N GLN A 95 5.66 -15.42 -10.22
CA GLN A 95 5.85 -16.84 -10.55
C GLN A 95 5.49 -17.70 -9.34
N ASP A 96 4.63 -18.72 -9.48
CA ASP A 96 4.20 -19.59 -8.36
C ASP A 96 3.74 -18.86 -7.08
N HIS A 97 3.05 -17.73 -7.29
CA HIS A 97 2.59 -16.81 -6.25
C HIS A 97 3.71 -16.11 -5.47
N GLU A 98 4.91 -16.10 -6.00
CA GLU A 98 6.09 -15.43 -5.45
C GLU A 98 6.52 -14.27 -6.33
N ILE A 99 7.20 -13.33 -5.68
CA ILE A 99 7.86 -12.18 -6.28
C ILE A 99 9.21 -11.98 -5.59
N THR A 100 10.18 -11.42 -6.32
CA THR A 100 11.52 -11.11 -5.83
C THR A 100 11.91 -9.67 -6.17
N LEU A 101 12.89 -9.15 -5.44
CA LEU A 101 13.54 -7.91 -5.80
C LEU A 101 14.54 -8.17 -6.93
N LEU A 102 14.38 -7.49 -8.06
CA LEU A 102 15.30 -7.56 -9.20
C LEU A 102 16.43 -6.52 -9.07
N LYS A 103 16.06 -5.30 -8.67
CA LYS A 103 16.97 -4.16 -8.56
C LYS A 103 16.50 -3.26 -7.43
N ASP A 104 17.40 -2.83 -6.56
CA ASP A 104 17.08 -1.90 -5.48
C ASP A 104 16.73 -0.50 -6.06
N PRO A 105 15.50 0.01 -5.85
CA PRO A 105 15.11 1.37 -6.24
C PRO A 105 15.67 2.44 -5.31
N GLY A 106 16.33 2.07 -4.22
CA GLY A 106 16.69 3.00 -3.15
C GLY A 106 15.48 3.33 -2.25
N ASN A 107 15.51 4.50 -1.61
CA ASN A 107 14.51 4.98 -0.66
C ASN A 107 14.32 6.50 -0.75
N SER A 108 14.69 7.14 -1.87
CA SER A 108 14.73 8.61 -1.99
C SER A 108 13.36 9.29 -1.89
N ASP A 109 12.28 8.55 -2.12
CA ASP A 109 10.89 9.03 -2.08
C ASP A 109 10.18 8.54 -0.80
N LEU A 110 10.91 7.89 0.12
CA LEU A 110 10.45 7.59 1.47
C LEU A 110 11.06 8.61 2.43
N CYS A 111 10.23 9.18 3.32
CA CYS A 111 10.74 9.95 4.45
C CYS A 111 11.18 9.01 5.59
N ASP A 112 11.98 9.52 6.52
CA ASP A 112 12.48 8.74 7.67
C ASP A 112 11.37 8.02 8.44
N GLU A 113 10.20 8.66 8.61
CA GLU A 113 9.08 8.05 9.34
C GLU A 113 8.42 6.92 8.54
N PHE A 114 8.34 7.01 7.21
CA PHE A 114 7.86 5.89 6.38
C PHE A 114 8.81 4.70 6.44
N GLU A 115 10.13 4.93 6.40
CA GLU A 115 11.11 3.86 6.59
C GLU A 115 10.99 3.19 7.97
N ASN A 116 10.74 3.98 9.02
CA ASN A 116 10.48 3.47 10.37
C ASN A 116 9.21 2.62 10.40
N ILE A 117 8.10 3.10 9.83
CA ILE A 117 6.82 2.37 9.78
C ILE A 117 7.00 1.03 9.05
N ILE A 118 7.64 1.03 7.89
CA ILE A 118 7.90 -0.20 7.10
C ILE A 118 8.73 -1.19 7.94
N SER A 119 9.78 -0.71 8.60
CA SER A 119 10.65 -1.54 9.45
C SER A 119 9.88 -2.14 10.63
N GLU A 120 9.03 -1.35 11.30
CA GLU A 120 8.23 -1.80 12.44
C GLU A 120 7.14 -2.79 12.03
N VAL A 121 6.44 -2.53 10.92
CA VAL A 121 5.45 -3.44 10.33
C VAL A 121 6.12 -4.77 9.98
N TYR A 122 7.29 -4.75 9.35
CA TYR A 122 8.01 -5.96 9.03
C TYR A 122 8.48 -6.70 10.30
N SER A 123 9.05 -5.99 11.27
CA SER A 123 9.50 -6.58 12.54
C SER A 123 8.36 -7.33 13.26
N LYS A 124 7.15 -6.75 13.23
CA LYS A 124 5.98 -7.32 13.90
C LYS A 124 5.30 -8.44 13.13
N TYR A 125 5.24 -8.34 11.80
CA TYR A 125 4.36 -9.19 10.97
C TYR A 125 5.06 -9.92 9.83
N GLY A 126 6.25 -9.48 9.42
CA GLY A 126 6.95 -9.94 8.21
C GLY A 126 7.33 -11.42 8.21
N ASN A 127 7.42 -12.06 9.38
CA ASN A 127 7.71 -13.48 9.52
C ASN A 127 6.47 -14.38 9.64
N MET A 128 5.25 -13.81 9.63
CA MET A 128 4.00 -14.58 9.70
C MET A 128 3.69 -15.26 8.37
N ASP A 129 2.93 -16.36 8.40
CA ASP A 129 2.39 -16.92 7.16
C ASP A 129 1.40 -15.93 6.52
N ARG A 130 1.36 -15.92 5.19
CA ARG A 130 0.50 -15.02 4.42
C ARG A 130 -1.00 -15.20 4.68
N PHE A 131 -1.44 -16.39 5.05
CA PHE A 131 -2.84 -16.62 5.42
C PHE A 131 -3.11 -16.16 6.86
N ASP A 132 -2.16 -16.29 7.77
CA ASP A 132 -2.27 -15.68 9.11
C ASP A 132 -2.35 -14.15 8.99
N LEU A 133 -1.60 -13.54 8.07
CA LEU A 133 -1.73 -12.12 7.74
C LEU A 133 -3.10 -11.78 7.16
N ALA A 134 -3.62 -12.61 6.24
CA ALA A 134 -4.95 -12.42 5.68
C ALA A 134 -6.03 -12.44 6.78
N ASP A 135 -6.01 -13.47 7.63
CA ASP A 135 -6.92 -13.64 8.75
C ASP A 135 -6.81 -12.47 9.74
N LEU A 136 -5.60 -11.99 10.03
CA LEU A 136 -5.39 -10.82 10.88
C LEU A 136 -6.04 -9.58 10.26
N THR A 137 -5.85 -9.33 8.96
CA THR A 137 -6.41 -8.16 8.29
C THR A 137 -7.94 -8.20 8.14
N HIS A 138 -8.59 -9.36 8.27
CA HIS A 138 -10.06 -9.44 8.33
C HIS A 138 -10.65 -8.80 9.59
N TRP A 139 -9.84 -8.63 10.65
CA TRP A 139 -10.27 -7.97 11.89
C TRP A 139 -10.21 -6.44 11.83
N PHE A 140 -9.72 -5.87 10.72
CA PHE A 140 -9.72 -4.42 10.55
C PHE A 140 -11.15 -3.91 10.36
N PRO A 141 -11.62 -2.93 11.17
CA PRO A 141 -13.01 -2.48 11.14
C PRO A 141 -13.49 -1.95 9.79
N GLU A 142 -12.56 -1.43 8.98
CA GLU A 142 -12.85 -0.93 7.64
C GLU A 142 -13.10 -2.04 6.59
N TRP A 143 -12.71 -3.28 6.87
CA TRP A 143 -12.87 -4.41 5.94
C TRP A 143 -14.31 -4.94 5.97
N GLN A 144 -14.85 -5.22 4.78
CA GLN A 144 -16.19 -5.78 4.60
C GLN A 144 -16.11 -7.06 3.78
N TYR A 145 -16.82 -8.10 4.21
CA TYR A 145 -16.83 -9.38 3.48
C TYR A 145 -17.40 -9.20 2.06
N PRO A 146 -16.60 -9.41 1.00
CA PRO A 146 -17.00 -9.06 -0.36
C PRO A 146 -17.70 -10.19 -1.11
N ASN A 147 -17.80 -11.38 -0.51
CA ASN A 147 -18.50 -12.54 -1.07
C ASN A 147 -18.09 -12.87 -2.53
N GLY A 148 -16.79 -13.05 -2.78
CA GLY A 148 -16.27 -13.35 -4.12
C GLY A 148 -16.18 -12.16 -5.07
N SER A 149 -16.43 -10.94 -4.59
CA SER A 149 -16.30 -9.68 -5.34
C SER A 149 -15.19 -8.79 -4.76
N SER A 150 -15.23 -7.50 -5.06
CA SER A 150 -14.40 -6.46 -4.46
C SER A 150 -15.28 -5.31 -3.99
N ILE A 151 -15.10 -4.85 -2.75
CA ILE A 151 -15.82 -3.69 -2.20
C ILE A 151 -14.80 -2.57 -1.96
N PRO A 152 -14.92 -1.38 -2.59
CA PRO A 152 -14.05 -0.25 -2.31
C PRO A 152 -14.05 0.13 -0.83
N ILE A 153 -12.89 0.47 -0.28
CA ILE A 153 -12.73 1.00 1.07
C ILE A 153 -12.32 2.48 0.91
N PRO A 154 -13.24 3.43 1.16
CA PRO A 154 -12.88 4.86 1.21
C PRO A 154 -11.83 5.12 2.29
N ALA A 155 -10.88 6.02 2.05
CA ALA A 155 -9.84 6.35 3.02
C ALA A 155 -10.43 6.84 4.36
N GLU A 156 -11.56 7.53 4.32
CA GLU A 156 -12.33 7.97 5.48
C GLU A 156 -12.72 6.79 6.38
N LYS A 157 -13.05 5.62 5.80
CA LYS A 157 -13.38 4.43 6.59
C LYS A 157 -12.17 3.87 7.33
N ILE A 158 -10.98 4.00 6.76
CA ILE A 158 -9.73 3.63 7.43
C ILE A 158 -9.47 4.62 8.57
N LEU A 159 -9.59 5.93 8.32
CA LEU A 159 -9.40 6.97 9.33
C LEU A 159 -10.40 6.85 10.49
N GLU A 160 -11.68 6.62 10.20
CA GLU A 160 -12.72 6.32 11.21
C GLU A 160 -12.33 5.08 12.04
N ALA A 161 -11.86 4.00 11.39
CA ALA A 161 -11.41 2.78 12.07
C ALA A 161 -10.13 2.97 12.90
N LEU A 162 -9.37 4.03 12.63
CA LEU A 162 -8.21 4.48 13.41
C LEU A 162 -8.60 5.43 14.55
N GLY A 163 -9.88 5.80 14.66
CA GLY A 163 -10.42 6.63 15.74
C GLY A 163 -10.40 8.13 15.46
N LYS A 164 -10.16 8.54 14.21
CA LYS A 164 -10.26 9.95 13.80
C LYS A 164 -11.72 10.41 13.83
N ASP A 165 -11.96 11.61 14.35
CA ASP A 165 -13.29 12.21 14.35
C ASP A 165 -13.62 12.94 13.04
N ALA A 166 -14.87 13.39 12.91
CA ALA A 166 -15.34 14.04 11.69
C ALA A 166 -14.64 15.38 11.40
N GLN A 167 -14.13 16.08 12.42
CA GLN A 167 -13.39 17.32 12.23
C GLN A 167 -11.99 17.00 11.70
N GLU A 168 -11.29 16.06 12.34
CA GLU A 168 -9.96 15.61 11.88
C GLU A 168 -10.02 15.10 10.43
N ILE A 169 -11.01 14.28 10.09
CA ILE A 169 -11.18 13.76 8.72
C ILE A 169 -11.42 14.90 7.72
N ALA A 170 -12.19 15.92 8.09
CA ALA A 170 -12.44 17.08 7.23
C ALA A 170 -11.19 17.96 7.03
N GLU A 171 -10.34 18.08 8.06
CA GLU A 171 -9.05 18.77 7.96
C GLU A 171 -8.11 18.04 6.99
N ILE A 172 -7.98 16.71 7.15
CA ILE A 172 -7.21 15.85 6.24
C ILE A 172 -7.73 15.94 4.81
N GLU A 173 -9.05 15.89 4.60
CA GLU A 173 -9.66 16.04 3.26
C GLU A 173 -9.27 17.36 2.62
N SER A 174 -9.28 18.46 3.39
CA SER A 174 -8.91 19.78 2.89
C SER A 174 -7.43 19.87 2.53
N GLU A 175 -6.54 19.25 3.32
CA GLU A 175 -5.09 19.22 3.05
C GLU A 175 -4.79 18.43 1.78
N VAL A 176 -5.33 17.22 1.66
CA VAL A 176 -5.17 16.36 0.47
C VAL A 176 -5.74 17.05 -0.79
N ALA A 177 -6.87 17.73 -0.67
CA ALA A 177 -7.45 18.49 -1.79
C ALA A 177 -6.55 19.66 -2.22
N ALA A 178 -5.92 20.36 -1.27
CA ALA A 178 -4.99 21.45 -1.55
C ALA A 178 -3.72 20.93 -2.24
N GLU A 179 -3.14 19.82 -1.77
CA GLU A 179 -1.98 19.16 -2.39
C GLU A 179 -2.27 18.77 -3.84
N ARG A 180 -3.42 18.14 -4.10
CA ARG A 180 -3.82 17.76 -5.46
C ARG A 180 -4.02 18.96 -6.38
N TYR A 181 -4.58 20.04 -5.87
CA TYR A 181 -4.75 21.26 -6.65
C TYR A 181 -3.40 21.87 -7.04
N LEU A 182 -2.43 21.88 -6.10
CA LEU A 182 -1.06 22.33 -6.38
C LEU A 182 -0.38 21.46 -7.45
N ASP A 183 -0.49 20.13 -7.34
CA ASP A 183 0.05 19.19 -8.32
C ASP A 183 -0.51 19.41 -9.73
N GLN A 184 -1.80 19.71 -9.84
CA GLN A 184 -2.43 19.99 -11.14
C GLN A 184 -1.90 21.27 -11.79
N ILE A 185 -1.49 22.26 -10.98
CA ILE A 185 -0.95 23.53 -11.49
C ILE A 185 0.53 23.41 -11.83
N LEU A 186 1.29 22.62 -11.06
CA LEU A 186 2.74 22.50 -11.21
C LEU A 186 3.14 21.48 -12.29
N ASN A 187 2.29 20.49 -12.59
CA ASN A 187 2.54 19.49 -13.63
C ASN A 187 2.01 19.91 -15.03
N VAL A 188 2.04 21.22 -15.33
CA VAL A 188 1.75 21.81 -16.66
C VAL A 188 3.03 22.03 -17.47
#